data_AF-A0A3D2FCA1-F1
#
_entry.id   AF-A0A3D2FCA1-F1
#
_cell.length_a   1.000
_cell.length_b   1.000
_cell.length_c   1.000
_cell.angle_alpha   90.00
_cell.angle_beta   90.00
_cell.angle_gamma   90.00
#
_symmetry.space_group_name_H-M   'P 1'
#
loop_
_entity.id
_entity.type
_entity.pdbx_description
1 polymer ?
#
loop_
_entity_poly.entity_id
_entity_poly.type
_entity_poly.pdbx_seq_one_letter_code
_entity_poly.pdbx_strand_id
1 'polypeptide(L)'
;RQAELTAVILLLVASNRGVSVLPDWVVREVKYSSDYVTRPLTKNGLTRRLYAAIRSEERDKPYMQRLIELARIEARKLQDA
;
A
#
# COMPACT_ATOMS: atom_id res chain seq x y z
N ARG A 1 15.66 -7.58 -8.39
CA ARG A 1 14.61 -8.62 -8.27
C ARG A 1 13.27 -7.89 -8.29
N GLN A 2 12.49 -8.02 -9.36
CA GLN A 2 11.17 -7.39 -9.45
C GLN A 2 10.25 -8.10 -8.47
N ALA A 3 9.68 -7.36 -7.52
CA ALA A 3 8.87 -7.95 -6.45
C ALA A 3 7.44 -8.19 -6.97
N GLU A 4 7.25 -9.27 -7.72
CA GLU A 4 5.90 -9.76 -8.07
C GLU A 4 5.19 -10.42 -6.88
N LEU A 5 5.76 -10.32 -5.68
CA LEU A 5 5.30 -11.04 -4.51
C LEU A 5 3.83 -10.73 -4.19
N THR A 6 3.40 -9.47 -4.30
CA THR A 6 1.99 -9.10 -4.06
C THR A 6 1.05 -9.74 -5.08
N ALA A 7 1.40 -9.72 -6.37
CA ALA A 7 0.60 -10.34 -7.42
C ALA A 7 0.53 -11.86 -7.24
N VAL A 8 1.65 -12.50 -6.88
CA VAL A 8 1.69 -13.95 -6.60
C VAL A 8 0.86 -14.29 -5.35
N ILE A 9 0.91 -13.48 -4.28
CA ILE A 9 0.06 -13.67 -3.11
C ILE A 9 -1.42 -13.63 -3.52
N LEU A 10 -1.82 -12.66 -4.33
CA LEU A 10 -3.20 -12.54 -4.82
C LEU A 10 -3.61 -13.76 -5.65
N LEU A 11 -2.76 -14.21 -6.58
CA LEU A 11 -3.00 -15.41 -7.39
C LEU A 11 -3.17 -16.67 -6.53
N LEU A 12 -2.37 -16.84 -5.49
CA LEU A 12 -2.46 -17.98 -4.58
C LEU A 12 -3.76 -17.95 -3.76
N VAL A 13 -4.18 -16.78 -3.28
CA VAL A 13 -5.46 -16.61 -2.58
C VAL A 13 -6.64 -16.91 -3.51
N ALA A 14 -6.65 -16.37 -4.72
CA ALA A 14 -7.68 -16.66 -5.73
C ALA A 14 -7.73 -18.16 -6.11
N SER A 15 -6.59 -18.85 -6.05
CA SER A 15 -6.49 -20.30 -6.26
C SER A 15 -6.89 -21.14 -5.04
N ASN A 16 -7.47 -20.54 -3.99
CA ASN A 16 -7.80 -21.19 -2.72
C ASN A 16 -6.61 -21.85 -2.01
N ARG A 17 -5.39 -21.35 -2.21
CA ARG A 17 -4.16 -21.89 -1.59
C ARG A 17 -3.78 -21.24 -0.27
N GLY A 18 -4.70 -20.49 0.34
CA GLY A 18 -4.52 -19.90 1.65
C GLY A 18 -5.20 -18.54 1.79
N VAL A 19 -4.90 -17.87 2.90
CA VAL A 19 -5.35 -16.51 3.21
C VAL A 19 -4.14 -15.61 3.43
N SER A 20 -4.31 -14.32 3.17
CA SER A 20 -3.25 -13.34 3.38
C SER A 20 -3.80 -12.05 3.98
N VAL A 21 -2.92 -11.29 4.61
CA VAL A 21 -3.20 -9.96 5.14
C VAL A 21 -2.42 -8.96 4.31
N LEU A 22 -3.15 -8.06 3.65
CA LEU A 22 -2.58 -7.04 2.77
C LEU A 22 -3.08 -5.65 3.19
N PRO A 23 -2.32 -4.59 2.87
CA PRO A 23 -2.80 -3.22 3.04
C PRO A 23 -4.11 -2.99 2.29
N ASP A 24 -4.94 -2.11 2.84
CA ASP A 24 -6.24 -1.75 2.29
C ASP A 24 -6.14 -1.24 0.84
N TRP A 25 -5.13 -0.43 0.50
CA TRP A 25 -4.93 0.07 -0.86
C TRP A 25 -4.68 -1.05 -1.88
N VAL A 26 -3.95 -2.13 -1.53
CA VAL A 26 -3.78 -3.30 -2.41
C VAL A 26 -5.11 -4.01 -2.63
N VAL A 27 -5.86 -4.18 -1.56
CA VAL A 27 -7.14 -4.89 -1.59
C VAL A 27 -8.20 -4.11 -2.37
N ARG A 28 -8.18 -2.77 -2.33
CA ARG A 28 -9.09 -1.90 -3.09
C ARG A 28 -8.99 -2.12 -4.59
N GLU A 29 -7.79 -2.34 -5.13
CA GLU A 29 -7.57 -2.57 -6.57
C GLU A 29 -8.19 -3.89 -7.07
N VAL A 30 -8.34 -4.88 -6.20
CA VAL A 30 -8.91 -6.20 -6.53
C VAL A 30 -10.32 -6.42 -6.01
N LYS A 31 -10.88 -5.45 -5.28
CA LYS A 31 -12.16 -5.56 -4.53
C LYS A 31 -13.37 -5.90 -5.40
N TYR A 32 -13.30 -5.61 -6.71
CA TYR A 32 -14.38 -5.88 -7.67
C TYR A 32 -14.29 -7.24 -8.36
N SER A 33 -13.23 -8.02 -8.14
CA SER A 33 -13.19 -9.42 -8.59
C SER A 33 -14.02 -10.29 -7.64
N SER A 34 -14.81 -11.19 -8.22
CA SER A 34 -15.55 -12.24 -7.49
C SER A 34 -14.64 -13.26 -6.80
N ASP A 35 -13.34 -13.25 -7.08
CA ASP A 35 -12.39 -14.25 -6.60
C ASP A 35 -11.91 -13.98 -5.16
N TYR A 36 -12.29 -12.85 -4.56
CA TYR A 36 -11.79 -12.44 -3.25
C TYR A 36 -12.91 -12.11 -2.25
N VAL A 37 -12.80 -12.68 -1.05
CA VAL A 37 -13.56 -12.25 0.11
C VAL A 37 -12.63 -11.48 1.05
N THR A 38 -12.97 -10.23 1.36
CA THR A 38 -12.13 -9.35 2.19
C THR A 38 -12.79 -9.09 3.54
N ARG A 39 -12.00 -9.10 4.61
CA ARG A 39 -12.46 -8.85 5.98
C ARG A 39 -11.42 -8.02 6.73
N PRO A 40 -11.85 -7.11 7.63
CA PRO A 40 -10.93 -6.39 8.49
C PRO A 40 -10.22 -7.37 9.44
N LEU A 41 -8.93 -7.14 9.69
CA LEU A 41 -8.14 -8.00 10.57
C LEU A 41 -8.60 -7.94 12.04
N THR A 42 -9.10 -6.79 12.48
CA THR A 42 -9.63 -6.56 13.84
C THR A 42 -10.95 -5.80 13.74
N LYS A 43 -11.75 -5.79 14.82
CA LYS A 43 -13.03 -5.07 14.88
C LYS A 43 -12.91 -3.57 14.58
N ASN A 44 -11.80 -2.96 15.00
CA ASN A 44 -11.57 -1.52 14.88
C ASN A 44 -10.60 -1.16 13.74
N GLY A 45 -10.17 -2.14 12.95
CA GLY A 45 -9.10 -1.96 11.97
C GLY A 45 -7.69 -1.96 12.57
N LEU A 46 -6.69 -2.08 11.70
CA LEU A 46 -5.27 -2.00 12.05
C LEU A 46 -4.58 -1.02 11.12
N THR A 47 -4.14 0.12 11.66
CA THR A 47 -3.41 1.14 10.90
C THR A 47 -1.92 1.00 11.13
N ARG A 48 -1.15 0.97 10.03
CA ARG A 48 0.32 1.01 10.05
C ARG A 48 0.78 2.25 9.30
N ARG A 49 1.77 2.96 9.84
CA ARG A 49 2.32 4.17 9.23
C ARG A 49 3.50 3.82 8.32
N LEU A 50 3.42 4.27 7.07
CA LEU A 50 4.53 4.24 6.13
C LEU A 50 5.31 5.56 6.23
N TYR A 51 6.63 5.48 6.15
CA TYR A 51 7.51 6.64 6.19
C TYR A 51 8.34 6.71 4.91
N ALA A 52 8.47 7.92 4.36
CA ALA A 52 9.50 8.21 3.38
C ALA A 52 10.81 8.54 4.10
N ALA A 53 11.92 7.98 3.64
CA ALA A 53 13.25 8.25 4.17
C ALA A 53 14.14 8.81 3.07
N ILE A 54 14.93 9.82 3.42
CA ILE A 54 15.94 10.42 2.56
C ILE A 54 17.26 10.51 3.31
N ARG A 55 18.39 10.49 2.60
CA ARG A 55 19.69 10.79 3.21
C ARG A 55 19.73 12.25 3.65
N SER A 56 20.44 12.54 4.74
CA SER A 56 20.54 13.91 5.29
C SER A 56 21.11 14.89 4.27
N GLU A 57 22.11 14.49 3.49
CA GLU A 57 22.73 15.30 2.41
C GLU A 57 21.78 15.62 1.23
N GLU A 58 20.69 14.87 1.08
CA GLU A 58 19.71 15.06 0.00
C GLU A 58 18.62 16.06 0.38
N ARG A 59 18.55 16.46 1.67
CA ARG A 59 17.47 17.29 2.22
C ARG A 59 17.34 18.65 1.54
N ASP A 60 18.47 19.27 1.20
CA ASP A 60 18.51 20.64 0.69
C ASP A 60 18.46 20.70 -0.83
N LYS A 61 18.40 19.54 -1.51
CA LYS A 61 18.30 19.51 -2.97
C LYS A 61 16.90 19.94 -3.41
N PRO A 62 16.76 20.93 -4.30
CA PRO A 62 15.45 21.47 -4.69
C PRO A 62 14.47 20.41 -5.20
N TYR A 63 14.95 19.45 -6.00
CA TYR A 63 14.11 18.38 -6.53
C TYR A 63 13.61 17.40 -5.45
N MET A 64 14.40 17.16 -4.39
CA MET A 64 14.01 16.31 -3.27
C MET A 64 12.93 16.98 -2.43
N GLN A 65 13.08 18.26 -2.14
CA GLN A 65 12.06 19.04 -1.44
C GLN A 65 10.74 19.03 -2.21
N ARG A 66 10.81 19.26 -3.53
CA ARG A 66 9.61 19.24 -4.38
C ARG A 66 8.95 17.86 -4.44
N LEU A 67 9.74 16.79 -4.54
CA LEU A 67 9.22 15.42 -4.52
C LEU A 67 8.48 15.11 -3.21
N ILE A 68 9.07 15.45 -2.06
CA ILE A 68 8.47 15.20 -0.75
C ILE A 68 7.18 16.01 -0.57
N GLU A 69 7.16 17.25 -1.06
CA GLU A 69 5.96 18.08 -1.04
C GLU A 69 4.82 17.45 -1.84
N LEU A 70 5.10 17.05 -3.09
CA LEU A 70 4.13 16.38 -3.96
C LEU A 70 3.63 15.07 -3.34
N ALA A 71 4.55 14.25 -2.81
CA ALA A 71 4.19 13.00 -2.14
C ALA A 71 3.28 13.23 -0.93
N ARG A 72 3.49 14.31 -0.16
CA ARG A 72 2.64 14.65 0.99
C ARG A 72 1.23 15.07 0.56
N ILE A 73 1.10 15.79 -0.55
CA ILE A 73 -0.19 16.17 -1.12
C ILE A 73 -0.97 14.91 -1.53
N GLU A 74 -0.34 14.02 -2.29
CA GLU A 74 -1.00 12.79 -2.76
C GLU A 74 -1.33 11.84 -1.61
N ALA A 75 -0.43 11.69 -0.63
CA ALA A 75 -0.67 10.84 0.54
C ALA A 75 -1.90 11.28 1.33
N ARG A 76 -2.17 12.59 1.43
CA ARG A 76 -3.34 13.12 2.14
C ARG A 76 -4.64 12.80 1.40
N LYS A 77 -4.67 12.96 0.08
CA LYS A 77 -5.82 12.56 -0.76
C LYS A 77 -6.16 11.08 -0.58
N LEU A 78 -5.14 10.21 -0.51
CA LEU A 78 -5.33 8.77 -0.31
C LEU A 78 -5.81 8.40 1.09
N GLN A 79 -5.49 9.20 2.12
CA GLN A 79 -5.97 9.00 3.49
C GLN A 79 -7.42 9.46 3.68
N ASP A 80 -7.83 10.49 2.94
CA ASP A 80 -9.16 11.07 3.00
C ASP A 80 -10.20 10.32 2.13
N ALA A 81 -9.77 9.36 1.29
CA ALA A 81 -10.59 8.58 0.36
C ALA A 81 -10.92 7.15 0.86
#